data_AF-H0END3-F1
#
_entry.id   AF-H0END3-F1
#
_cell.length_a   1.000
_cell.length_b   1.000
_cell.length_c   1.000
_cell.angle_alpha   90.00
_cell.angle_beta   90.00
_cell.angle_gamma   90.00
#
_symmetry.space_group_name_H-M   'P 1'
#
loop_
_entity.id
_entity.type
_entity.pdbx_description
1 polymer ?
#
loop_
_entity_poly.entity_id
_entity_poly.type
_entity_poly.pdbx_seq_one_letter_code
_entity_poly.pdbx_strand_id
1 'polypeptide(L)' 'MDVDRGEKSEDGEEEDSFEVMKTPFERAVEGTLKIRAMPVMATYLSRVRIESLRKKYGEQTNALEAKQ' A
#
# COMPACT_ATOMS: atom_id res chain seq x y z
N MET A 1 -33.65 26.22 -10.34
CA MET A 1 -33.45 25.84 -8.93
C MET A 1 -32.86 24.46 -8.96
N ASP A 2 -31.60 24.38 -8.62
CA ASP A 2 -30.71 23.24 -8.81
C ASP A 2 -31.15 22.05 -7.96
N VAL A 3 -31.22 20.89 -8.60
CA VAL A 3 -31.57 19.61 -7.97
C VAL A 3 -30.29 19.07 -7.34
N ASP A 4 -30.09 19.31 -6.05
CA ASP A 4 -28.99 18.71 -5.32
C ASP A 4 -29.34 17.24 -4.99
N ARG A 5 -28.85 16.37 -5.88
CA ARG A 5 -28.94 14.91 -5.75
C ARG A 5 -27.85 14.47 -4.78
N GLY A 6 -28.12 14.58 -3.49
CA GLY A 6 -27.27 14.03 -2.43
C GLY A 6 -27.14 12.52 -2.58
N GLU A 7 -25.90 12.08 -2.83
CA GLU A 7 -25.53 10.68 -2.94
C GLU A 7 -25.87 9.93 -1.65
N LYS A 8 -26.68 8.87 -1.81
CA LYS A 8 -27.07 7.95 -0.75
C LYS A 8 -25.90 6.99 -0.52
N SER A 9 -24.93 7.38 0.31
CA SER A 9 -23.92 6.47 0.84
C SER A 9 -24.51 5.70 2.01
N GLU A 10 -24.68 4.40 1.75
CA GLU A 10 -24.82 3.28 2.67
C GLU A 10 -24.15 3.52 4.03
N ASP A 11 -24.93 3.67 5.09
CA ASP A 11 -24.94 2.68 6.18
C ASP A 11 -26.17 2.92 7.06
N GLY A 12 -27.03 1.92 7.10
CA GLY A 12 -28.21 1.93 7.96
C GLY A 12 -27.82 1.44 9.34
N GLU A 13 -27.51 2.36 10.26
CA GLU A 13 -27.47 2.09 11.70
C GLU A 13 -28.09 3.28 12.45
N GLU A 14 -29.41 3.42 12.30
CA GLU A 14 -30.23 4.06 13.34
C GLU A 14 -30.37 3.07 14.49
N GLU A 15 -29.40 2.99 15.41
CA GLU A 15 -29.59 2.44 16.76
C GLU A 15 -28.40 2.84 17.67
N ASP A 16 -28.74 3.44 18.81
CA ASP A 16 -27.92 3.71 20.01
C ASP A 16 -26.93 4.90 20.05
N SER A 17 -27.42 6.00 20.62
CA SER A 17 -26.66 7.14 21.16
C SER A 17 -25.88 6.79 22.45
N PHE A 18 -25.19 5.66 22.50
CA PHE A 18 -24.24 5.34 23.57
C PHE A 18 -22.82 5.74 23.14
N GLU A 19 -22.03 6.31 24.06
CA GLU A 19 -20.60 6.50 23.81
C GLU A 19 -19.95 5.13 23.62
N VAL A 20 -19.68 4.77 22.37
CA VAL A 20 -18.91 3.57 22.02
C VAL A 20 -17.48 3.79 22.53
N MET A 21 -17.19 3.23 23.71
CA MET A 21 -15.83 3.23 24.26
C MET A 21 -14.91 2.47 23.32
N LYS A 22 -13.85 3.13 22.86
CA LYS A 22 -12.78 2.47 22.09
C LYS A 22 -12.30 1.24 22.83
N THR A 23 -12.24 0.13 22.11
CA THR A 23 -11.68 -1.11 22.63
C THR A 23 -10.20 -0.92 22.97
N PRO A 24 -9.63 -1.75 23.88
CA PRO A 24 -8.20 -1.73 24.15
C PRO A 24 -7.34 -1.88 22.89
N PHE A 25 -7.80 -2.66 21.90
CA PHE A 25 -7.12 -2.84 20.63
C PHE A 25 -7.11 -1.57 19.78
N GLU A 26 -8.26 -0.91 19.66
CA GLU A 26 -8.38 0.36 18.92
C GLU A 26 -7.54 1.47 19.55
N ARG A 27 -7.49 1.51 20.88
CA ARG A 27 -6.62 2.44 21.62
C ARG A 27 -5.14 2.12 21.42
N ALA A 28 -4.77 0.84 21.39
CA ALA A 28 -3.39 0.43 21.17
C ALA A 28 -2.86 0.76 19.77
N VAL A 29 -3.73 0.83 18.76
CA VAL A 29 -3.37 1.22 17.38
C VAL A 29 -3.65 2.70 17.07
N GLU A 30 -4.14 3.46 18.05
CA GLU A 30 -4.41 4.89 17.92
C GLU A 30 -3.10 5.67 17.70
N GLY A 31 -3.06 6.52 16.67
CA GLY A 31 -1.85 7.25 16.29
C GLY A 31 -0.80 6.42 15.53
N THR A 32 -1.05 5.13 15.28
CA THR A 32 -0.20 4.33 14.39
C THR A 32 -0.58 4.57 12.93
N LEU A 33 0.42 4.65 12.04
CA LEU A 33 0.15 4.73 10.61
C LEU A 33 -0.49 3.41 10.17
N LYS A 34 -1.67 3.49 9.55
CA LYS A 34 -2.33 2.33 8.94
C LYS A 34 -1.55 1.94 7.69
N ILE A 35 -0.59 1.02 7.85
CA ILE A 35 0.19 0.49 6.75
C ILE A 35 -0.60 -0.65 6.09
N ARG A 36 -0.95 -0.48 4.83
CA ARG A 36 -1.54 -1.54 4.00
C ARG A 36 -0.49 -2.04 3.02
N ALA A 37 -0.19 -3.33 3.06
CA ALA A 37 0.64 -3.95 2.02
C ALA A 37 -0.16 -3.95 0.70
N MET A 38 0.38 -3.30 -0.33
CA MET A 38 -0.18 -3.36 -1.68
C MET A 38 0.73 -4.23 -2.56
N PRO A 39 0.23 -5.33 -3.13
CA PRO A 39 1.02 -6.13 -4.05
C PRO A 39 1.24 -5.31 -5.33
N VAL A 40 2.49 -5.13 -5.72
CA VAL A 40 2.88 -4.49 -6.98
C VAL A 40 3.56 -5.53 -7.85
N MET A 41 3.03 -5.73 -9.07
CA MET A 41 3.64 -6.56 -10.09
C MET A 41 4.00 -5.68 -11.29
N ALA A 42 5.22 -5.82 -11.81
CA ALA A 42 5.67 -5.15 -13.02
C ALA A 42 6.21 -6.20 -14.00
N THR A 43 5.74 -6.14 -15.25
CA THR A 43 6.20 -7.01 -16.34
C THR A 43 7.08 -6.20 -17.28
N TYR A 44 8.30 -6.69 -17.52
CA TYR A 44 9.25 -6.06 -18.44
C TYR A 44 9.39 -6.90 -19.70
N LEU A 45 9.40 -6.24 -20.85
CA LEU A 45 9.60 -6.87 -22.15
C LEU A 45 11.00 -6.54 -22.67
N SER A 46 11.71 -7.59 -23.11
CA SER A 46 13.05 -7.46 -23.69
C SER A 46 13.10 -8.22 -25.01
N ARG A 47 13.81 -7.65 -25.99
CA ARG A 47 14.13 -8.32 -27.26
C ARG A 47 15.26 -9.35 -27.13
N VAL A 48 15.96 -9.34 -26.00
CA VAL A 48 17.11 -10.19 -25.71
C VAL A 48 16.80 -11.10 -24.51
N ARG A 49 17.30 -12.33 -24.53
CA ARG A 49 17.15 -13.31 -23.45
C ARG A 49 17.68 -12.76 -22.12
N ILE A 50 17.00 -13.13 -21.03
CA ILE A 50 17.30 -12.63 -19.68
C ILE A 50 18.70 -13.05 -19.21
N GLU A 51 19.20 -14.21 -19.63
CA GLU A 51 20.53 -14.70 -19.30
C GLU A 51 21.63 -13.77 -19.83
N SER A 52 21.44 -13.21 -21.02
CA SER A 52 22.38 -12.25 -21.62
C SER A 52 22.40 -10.93 -20.86
N LEU A 53 21.22 -10.46 -20.43
CA LEU A 53 21.11 -9.25 -19.59
C LEU A 53 21.77 -9.48 -18.22
N ARG A 54 21.53 -10.62 -17.59
CA ARG A 54 22.14 -10.99 -16.32
C ARG A 54 23.66 -11.09 -16.42
N LYS A 55 24.21 -11.64 -17.51
CA LYS A 55 25.66 -11.68 -17.71
C LYS A 55 26.27 -10.27 -17.85
N LYS A 56 25.56 -9.34 -18.50
CA LYS A 56 26.07 -7.99 -18.77
C LYS A 56 25.91 -7.04 -17.58
N TYR A 57 24.83 -7.18 -16.81
CA TYR A 57 24.43 -6.21 -15.79
C TYR A 57 24.17 -6.82 -14.41
N GLY A 58 24.28 -8.14 -14.26
CA GLY A 58 23.97 -8.86 -13.02
C GLY A 58 25.15 -9.01 -12.07
N GLU A 59 26.33 -8.48 -12.40
CA GLU A 59 27.43 -8.40 -11.44
C GLU A 59 27.11 -7.30 -10.42
N GLN A 60 27.13 -7.67 -9.13
CA GLN A 60 26.94 -6.73 -8.03
C GLN A 60 28.14 -5.76 -8.00
N THR A 61 27.92 -4.50 -8.37
CA THR A 61 28.94 -3.45 -8.31
C THR A 61 29.25 -2.96 -6.89
N ASN A 62 28.48 -3.40 -5.89
CA ASN A 62 28.63 -3.00 -4.48
C ASN A 62 29.96 -3.48 -3.85
N ALA A 63 30.72 -4.36 -4.50
CA ALA A 63 32.02 -4.83 -4.01
C ALA A 63 33.21 -3.89 -4.34
N LEU A 64 33.01 -2.87 -5.19
CA LEU A 64 34.09 -1.95 -5.60
C LEU A 64 34.32 -0.80 -4.62
N GLU A 65 33.35 -0.48 -3.75
CA GLU A 65 33.47 0.62 -2.77
C GLU A 65 34.14 0.18 -1.46
N ALA A 66 34.35 -1.12 -1.24
CA ALA A 66 34.96 -1.66 -0.01
C ALA A 66 36.51 -1.68 -0.03
N LYS A 67 37.14 -1.07 -1.04
CA LYS A 67 38.60 -0.98 -1.18
C LYS A 67 39.06 0.46 -1.46
N GLN A 68 38.80 1.37 -0.54
CA GLN A 68 39.53 2.63 -0.40
C GLN A 68 39.89 2.86 1.06
#